data_AF-A0A2G1X8I4-F1
#
_entry.id   AF-A0A2G1X8I4-F1
#
_cell.length_a   1.000
_cell.length_b   1.000
_cell.length_c   1.000
_cell.angle_alpha   90.00
_cell.angle_beta   90.00
_cell.angle_gamma   90.00
#
_symmetry.space_group_name_H-M   'P 1'
#
loop_
_entity.id
_entity.type
_entity.pdbx_description
1 polymer ?
#
loop_
_entity_poly.entity_id
_entity_poly.type
_entity_poly.pdbx_seq_one_letter_code
_entity_poly.pdbx_strand_id
1 'polypeptide(L)'
;PWLVAGSGLNDNQYPALLTLLNRFFDNYGDSGTYSQFLSYLDDPALKEELHESGRVHEATFDAVKRRVRGVPSGVFDQDAKPITELDHTLVRPGGLSVVPTYHLPTSRQKEIVVLAVAGLLVDDKLSNDPASDRIKETPLLVGMDEAHNFLADADNVQAQKVVQKFTEAAKQGRKERLGLFLITQDPQDVAESVFKQVNTKIVLNLGDEDAISSVNIPTNLAGK
;
A
#
# COMPACT_ATOMS: atom_id res chain seq x y z
N PRO A 1 2.49 6.82 -5.16
CA PRO A 1 3.44 7.62 -4.34
C PRO A 1 3.95 6.94 -3.06
N TRP A 2 3.06 6.32 -2.28
CA TRP A 2 3.40 5.77 -0.96
C TRP A 2 4.21 4.45 -1.03
N LEU A 3 4.18 3.76 -2.17
CA LEU A 3 4.94 2.55 -2.50
C LEU A 3 6.45 2.79 -2.73
N VAL A 4 6.83 4.00 -3.13
CA VAL A 4 8.22 4.35 -3.50
C VAL A 4 9.06 4.69 -2.26
N ALA A 5 8.50 4.62 -1.06
CA ALA A 5 9.22 4.96 0.16
C ALA A 5 8.72 4.12 1.34
N GLY A 6 9.05 2.82 1.36
CA GLY A 6 8.94 1.94 2.55
C GLY A 6 9.80 2.37 3.76
N SER A 7 10.08 3.67 3.92
CA SER A 7 10.71 4.25 5.11
C SER A 7 10.55 5.78 5.15
N GLY A 8 9.58 6.27 5.92
CA GLY A 8 9.62 7.55 6.63
C GLY A 8 9.87 8.82 5.81
N LEU A 9 9.01 9.16 4.84
CA LEU A 9 8.90 10.57 4.43
C LEU A 9 8.11 11.30 5.53
N ASN A 10 8.67 12.41 6.01
CA ASN A 10 7.97 13.29 6.94
C ASN A 10 6.93 14.16 6.22
N ASP A 11 6.19 14.95 7.00
CA ASP A 11 5.08 15.79 6.54
C ASP A 11 5.44 16.75 5.40
N ASN A 12 6.71 17.15 5.29
CA ASN A 12 7.17 18.05 4.23
C ASN A 12 7.66 17.30 2.98
N GLN A 13 8.19 16.09 3.17
CA GLN A 13 8.78 15.31 2.07
C GLN A 13 7.73 14.56 1.27
N TYR A 14 6.63 14.15 1.89
CA TYR A 14 5.55 13.46 1.18
C TYR A 14 4.84 14.37 0.14
N PRO A 15 4.42 15.60 0.48
CA PRO A 15 3.87 16.54 -0.50
C PRO A 15 4.89 16.94 -1.58
N ALA A 16 6.18 17.04 -1.23
CA ALA A 16 7.24 17.28 -2.20
C ALA A 16 7.37 16.13 -3.20
N LEU A 17 7.33 14.87 -2.74
CA LEU A 17 7.32 13.70 -3.63
C LEU A 17 6.09 13.69 -4.53
N LEU A 18 4.90 14.00 -4.02
CA LEU A 18 3.69 14.13 -4.85
C LEU A 18 3.85 15.20 -5.93
N THR A 19 4.37 16.37 -5.55
CA THR A 19 4.63 17.46 -6.49
C THR A 19 5.59 17.04 -7.60
N LEU A 20 6.66 16.32 -7.24
CA LEU A 20 7.65 15.81 -8.19
C LEU A 20 7.07 14.76 -9.12
N LEU A 21 6.27 13.82 -8.59
CA LEU A 21 5.63 12.76 -9.38
C LEU A 21 4.61 13.35 -10.35
N ASN A 22 3.72 14.25 -9.90
CA ASN A 22 2.72 14.86 -10.77
C ASN A 22 3.40 15.61 -11.92
N ARG A 23 4.38 16.46 -11.60
CA ARG A 23 5.13 17.19 -12.63
C ARG A 23 5.90 16.28 -13.59
N PHE A 24 6.42 15.15 -13.09
CA PHE A 24 7.08 14.16 -13.93
C PHE A 24 6.09 13.54 -14.93
N PHE A 25 4.93 13.05 -14.45
CA PHE A 25 3.94 12.45 -15.33
C PHE A 25 3.27 13.46 -16.28
N ASP A 26 3.14 14.74 -15.87
CA ASP A 26 2.70 15.82 -16.77
C ASP A 26 3.66 16.01 -17.96
N ASN A 27 4.96 15.78 -17.75
CA ASN A 27 6.00 15.97 -18.77
C ASN A 27 6.31 14.71 -19.60
N TYR A 28 6.30 13.54 -18.96
CA TYR A 28 6.72 12.26 -19.57
C TYR A 28 5.54 11.36 -19.97
N GLY A 29 4.31 11.72 -19.57
CA GLY A 29 3.11 10.91 -19.75
C GLY A 29 3.06 9.67 -18.84
N ASP A 30 1.94 8.96 -18.85
CA ASP A 30 1.66 7.81 -17.96
C ASP A 30 2.61 6.61 -18.16
N SER A 31 3.35 6.58 -19.27
CA SER A 31 4.38 5.59 -19.56
C SER A 31 5.76 5.90 -18.94
N GLY A 32 5.87 6.96 -18.15
CA GLY A 32 7.11 7.35 -17.48
C GLY A 32 7.64 6.24 -16.56
N THR A 33 8.88 5.81 -16.79
CA THR A 33 9.56 4.76 -16.01
C THR A 33 10.19 5.30 -14.73
N TYR A 34 10.42 4.42 -13.76
CA TYR A 34 11.12 4.77 -12.52
C TYR A 34 12.57 5.23 -12.79
N SER A 35 13.24 4.63 -13.76
CA SER A 35 14.58 5.02 -14.22
C SER A 35 14.58 6.43 -14.82
N GLN A 36 13.57 6.76 -15.64
CA GLN A 36 13.38 8.13 -16.14
C GLN A 36 13.08 9.11 -15.00
N PHE A 37 12.30 8.70 -13.99
CA PHE A 37 12.05 9.52 -12.81
C PHE A 37 13.34 9.79 -12.02
N LEU A 38 14.23 8.80 -11.88
CA LEU A 38 15.53 9.00 -11.24
C LEU A 38 16.41 9.99 -12.03
N SER A 39 16.43 9.89 -13.36
CA SER A 39 17.14 10.82 -14.24
C SER A 39 16.53 12.23 -14.19
N TYR A 40 15.21 12.34 -14.12
CA TYR A 40 14.51 13.61 -13.93
C TYR A 40 14.92 14.29 -12.62
N LEU A 41 15.11 13.54 -11.53
CA LEU A 41 15.63 14.07 -10.26
C LEU A 41 17.13 14.41 -10.29
N ASP A 42 17.85 14.06 -11.35
CA ASP A 42 19.26 14.41 -11.54
C ASP A 42 19.49 15.74 -12.24
N ASP A 43 18.45 16.33 -12.82
CA ASP A 43 18.53 17.64 -13.45
C ASP A 43 18.78 18.74 -12.39
N PRO A 44 19.93 19.43 -12.40
CA PRO A 44 20.19 20.53 -11.48
C PRO A 44 19.21 21.70 -11.68
N ALA A 45 18.78 21.94 -12.93
CA ALA A 45 17.84 23.03 -13.23
C ALA A 45 16.48 22.80 -12.58
N LEU A 46 16.02 21.54 -12.49
CA LEU A 46 14.80 21.18 -11.78
C LEU A 46 14.89 21.56 -10.29
N LYS A 47 16.03 21.28 -9.65
CA LYS A 47 16.24 21.58 -8.23
C LYS A 47 16.26 23.10 -8.00
N GLU A 48 17.01 23.83 -8.81
CA GLU A 48 17.11 25.30 -8.74
C GLU A 48 15.73 25.94 -8.93
N GLU A 49 15.01 25.57 -9.98
CA GLU A 49 13.67 26.12 -10.27
C GLU A 49 12.68 25.89 -9.12
N LEU A 50 12.63 24.66 -8.57
CA LEU A 50 11.69 24.34 -7.48
C LEU A 50 12.03 25.06 -6.17
N HIS A 51 13.33 25.33 -5.94
CA HIS A 51 13.80 26.09 -4.81
C HIS A 51 13.43 27.57 -4.96
N GLU A 52 13.74 28.18 -6.11
CA GLU A 52 13.43 29.58 -6.42
C GLU A 52 11.93 29.86 -6.41
N SER A 53 11.12 28.93 -6.93
CA SER A 53 9.66 29.06 -6.90
C SER A 53 9.06 28.82 -5.50
N GLY A 54 9.87 28.46 -4.49
CA GLY A 54 9.43 28.14 -3.13
C GLY A 54 8.56 26.88 -3.03
N ARG A 55 8.52 26.03 -4.08
CA ARG A 55 7.64 24.84 -4.11
C ARG A 55 8.24 23.68 -3.33
N VAL A 56 9.56 23.48 -3.43
CA VAL A 56 10.29 22.45 -2.68
C VAL A 56 11.63 23.03 -2.25
N HIS A 57 11.88 23.05 -0.94
CA HIS A 57 13.19 23.46 -0.41
C HIS A 57 14.28 22.46 -0.82
N GLU A 58 15.51 22.91 -1.09
CA GLU A 58 16.62 22.06 -1.55
C GLU A 58 16.87 20.84 -0.65
N ALA A 59 16.97 21.07 0.66
CA ALA A 59 17.13 19.98 1.63
C ALA A 59 15.99 18.95 1.58
N THR A 60 14.74 19.40 1.31
CA THR A 60 13.59 18.51 1.13
C THR A 60 13.72 17.74 -0.18
N PHE A 61 14.12 18.40 -1.26
CA PHE A 61 14.37 17.76 -2.56
C PHE A 61 15.44 16.67 -2.43
N ASP A 62 16.60 16.98 -1.85
CA ASP A 62 17.70 16.02 -1.66
C ASP A 62 17.27 14.84 -0.78
N ALA A 63 16.48 15.11 0.26
CA ALA A 63 15.95 14.07 1.14
C ALA A 63 14.92 13.16 0.44
N VAL A 64 14.10 13.69 -0.46
CA VAL A 64 13.20 12.90 -1.33
C VAL A 64 14.03 12.10 -2.32
N LYS A 65 14.97 12.75 -3.02
CA LYS A 65 15.88 12.15 -4.00
C LYS A 65 16.63 10.94 -3.43
N ARG A 66 17.15 11.06 -2.20
CA ARG A 66 17.82 9.95 -1.48
C ARG A 66 16.87 8.79 -1.17
N ARG A 67 15.63 9.08 -0.77
CA ARG A 67 14.65 8.04 -0.42
C ARG A 67 14.13 7.28 -1.63
N VAL A 68 13.81 8.01 -2.70
CA VAL A 68 13.38 7.39 -3.96
C VAL A 68 14.45 6.42 -4.42
N ARG A 69 15.73 6.80 -4.40
CA ARG A 69 16.87 5.90 -4.70
C ARG A 69 17.05 4.73 -3.74
N GLY A 70 16.53 4.83 -2.52
CA GLY A 70 16.61 3.78 -1.53
C GLY A 70 15.61 2.64 -1.74
N VAL A 71 14.73 2.73 -2.75
CA VAL A 71 13.84 1.63 -3.14
C VAL A 71 14.69 0.44 -3.63
N PRO A 72 14.36 -0.80 -3.24
CA PRO A 72 15.03 -1.98 -3.76
C PRO A 72 14.97 -2.05 -5.29
N SER A 73 16.09 -2.44 -5.92
CA SER A 73 16.11 -2.73 -7.35
C SER A 73 15.20 -3.91 -7.71
N GLY A 74 14.81 -3.99 -8.98
CA GLY A 74 13.97 -5.10 -9.49
C GLY A 74 12.49 -5.02 -9.12
N VAL A 75 12.03 -3.91 -8.53
CA VAL A 75 10.60 -3.66 -8.28
C VAL A 75 9.93 -2.96 -9.46
N PHE A 76 10.55 -1.88 -9.94
CA PHE A 76 10.05 -1.05 -11.03
C PHE A 76 10.76 -1.38 -12.34
N ASP A 77 10.18 -0.95 -13.47
CA ASP A 77 10.73 -1.09 -14.83
C ASP A 77 11.11 -2.52 -15.21
N GLN A 78 10.29 -3.49 -14.80
CA GLN A 78 10.46 -4.90 -15.16
C GLN A 78 9.61 -5.23 -16.39
N ASP A 79 10.00 -6.25 -17.15
CA ASP A 79 9.31 -6.72 -18.38
C ASP A 79 7.93 -7.40 -18.12
N ALA A 80 7.30 -7.09 -16.99
CA ALA A 80 6.00 -7.63 -16.63
C ALA A 80 4.88 -6.79 -17.24
N LYS A 81 3.81 -7.47 -17.70
CA LYS A 81 2.59 -6.79 -18.11
C LYS A 81 1.99 -6.00 -16.93
N PRO A 82 1.60 -4.73 -17.10
CA PRO A 82 1.02 -3.93 -16.03
C PRO A 82 -0.20 -4.59 -15.42
N ILE A 83 -0.32 -4.55 -14.08
CA ILE A 83 -1.47 -5.15 -13.38
C ILE A 83 -2.81 -4.50 -13.76
N THR A 84 -2.77 -3.23 -14.15
CA THR A 84 -3.92 -2.47 -14.66
C THR A 84 -4.47 -3.02 -15.97
N GLU A 85 -3.62 -3.66 -16.80
CA GLU A 85 -4.04 -4.36 -18.02
C GLU A 85 -4.39 -5.84 -17.79
N LEU A 86 -4.27 -6.30 -16.54
CA LEU A 86 -4.57 -7.66 -16.11
C LEU A 86 -5.83 -7.70 -15.25
N ASP A 87 -6.58 -6.61 -15.14
CA ASP A 87 -7.76 -6.50 -14.30
C ASP A 87 -8.80 -7.60 -14.55
N HIS A 88 -9.06 -8.00 -15.80
CA HIS A 88 -9.96 -9.11 -16.13
C HIS A 88 -9.41 -10.50 -15.75
N THR A 89 -8.09 -10.61 -15.57
CA THR A 89 -7.43 -11.84 -15.08
C THR A 89 -7.40 -11.84 -13.57
N LEU A 90 -7.00 -10.72 -12.96
CA LEU A 90 -6.91 -10.52 -11.53
C LEU A 90 -8.28 -10.60 -10.87
N VAL A 91 -9.28 -9.98 -11.48
CA VAL A 91 -10.66 -9.89 -11.00
C VAL A 91 -11.63 -10.47 -12.02
N ARG A 92 -12.26 -11.57 -11.63
CA ARG A 92 -13.29 -12.24 -12.41
C ARG A 92 -14.35 -12.88 -11.49
N PRO A 93 -15.64 -12.84 -11.86
CA PRO A 93 -16.69 -13.52 -11.10
C PRO A 93 -16.37 -15.00 -10.86
N GLY A 94 -16.48 -15.45 -9.62
CA GLY A 94 -16.17 -16.83 -9.21
C GLY A 94 -14.69 -17.22 -9.30
N GLY A 95 -13.80 -16.27 -9.63
CA GLY A 95 -12.36 -16.52 -9.72
C GLY A 95 -11.67 -16.45 -8.37
N LEU A 96 -10.62 -17.27 -8.24
CA LEU A 96 -9.60 -17.11 -7.22
C LEU A 96 -8.31 -16.61 -7.90
N SER A 97 -7.76 -15.52 -7.38
CA SER A 97 -6.48 -14.96 -7.80
C SER A 97 -5.55 -14.94 -6.61
N VAL A 98 -4.33 -15.45 -6.79
CA VAL A 98 -3.30 -15.53 -5.75
C VAL A 98 -2.09 -14.78 -6.26
N VAL A 99 -1.58 -13.84 -5.46
CA VAL A 99 -0.36 -13.08 -5.76
C VAL A 99 0.77 -13.65 -4.91
N PRO A 100 1.59 -14.57 -5.44
CA PRO A 100 2.68 -15.17 -4.67
C PRO A 100 3.81 -14.14 -4.44
N THR A 101 4.34 -14.09 -3.22
CA THR A 101 5.44 -13.17 -2.87
C THR A 101 6.74 -13.89 -2.50
N TYR A 102 6.75 -15.24 -2.51
CA TYR A 102 7.90 -16.05 -2.08
C TYR A 102 9.16 -15.84 -2.93
N HIS A 103 9.02 -15.40 -4.18
CA HIS A 103 10.13 -15.14 -5.09
C HIS A 103 10.77 -13.76 -4.89
N LEU A 104 10.13 -12.87 -4.11
CA LEU A 104 10.64 -11.53 -3.82
C LEU A 104 11.72 -11.62 -2.74
N PRO A 105 12.95 -11.12 -3.01
CA PRO A 105 14.09 -11.43 -2.16
C PRO A 105 14.10 -10.70 -0.81
N THR A 106 13.40 -9.57 -0.70
CA THR A 106 13.38 -8.76 0.54
C THR A 106 11.97 -8.52 1.03
N SER A 107 11.80 -8.41 2.36
CA SER A 107 10.51 -8.06 2.97
C SER A 107 9.96 -6.73 2.45
N ARG A 108 10.84 -5.76 2.17
CA ARG A 108 10.47 -4.48 1.59
C ARG A 108 9.90 -4.59 0.17
N GLN A 109 10.44 -5.48 -0.66
CA GLN A 109 9.86 -5.73 -2.00
C GLN A 109 8.49 -6.39 -1.87
N LYS A 110 8.34 -7.37 -0.95
CA LYS A 110 7.05 -8.01 -0.66
C LYS A 110 6.01 -6.99 -0.24
N GLU A 111 6.35 -6.14 0.71
CA GLU A 111 5.52 -5.04 1.20
C GLU A 111 5.07 -4.14 0.05
N ILE A 112 6.00 -3.62 -0.75
CA ILE A 112 5.66 -2.75 -1.88
C ILE A 112 4.70 -3.44 -2.84
N VAL A 113 4.94 -4.70 -3.21
CA VAL A 113 4.07 -5.41 -4.17
C VAL A 113 2.69 -5.68 -3.56
N VAL A 114 2.60 -6.23 -2.35
CA VAL A 114 1.32 -6.53 -1.68
C VAL A 114 0.49 -5.27 -1.53
N LEU A 115 1.11 -4.22 -1.02
CA LEU A 115 0.46 -2.94 -0.81
C LEU A 115 0.05 -2.26 -2.13
N ALA A 116 0.83 -2.41 -3.19
CA ALA A 116 0.47 -1.86 -4.51
C ALA A 116 -0.80 -2.52 -5.05
N VAL A 117 -0.86 -3.86 -5.01
CA VAL A 117 -2.01 -4.61 -5.50
C VAL A 117 -3.24 -4.36 -4.63
N ALA A 118 -3.09 -4.43 -3.30
CA ALA A 118 -4.21 -4.19 -2.40
C ALA A 118 -4.70 -2.74 -2.49
N GLY A 119 -3.78 -1.78 -2.61
CA GLY A 119 -4.09 -0.37 -2.82
C GLY A 119 -4.89 -0.12 -4.10
N LEU A 120 -4.47 -0.70 -5.23
CA LEU A 120 -5.21 -0.66 -6.50
C LEU A 120 -6.64 -1.16 -6.31
N LEU A 121 -6.80 -2.35 -5.72
CA LEU A 121 -8.12 -2.97 -5.54
C LEU A 121 -9.00 -2.11 -4.63
N VAL A 122 -8.47 -1.63 -3.50
CA VAL A 122 -9.23 -0.80 -2.56
C VAL A 122 -9.60 0.54 -3.19
N ASP A 123 -8.68 1.19 -3.91
CA ASP A 123 -8.92 2.49 -4.54
C ASP A 123 -10.05 2.40 -5.56
N ASP A 124 -10.01 1.43 -6.48
CA ASP A 124 -11.08 1.25 -7.47
C ASP A 124 -12.41 0.86 -6.82
N LYS A 125 -12.38 0.10 -5.71
CA LYS A 125 -13.62 -0.24 -4.98
C LYS A 125 -14.25 0.97 -4.31
N LEU A 126 -13.45 1.86 -3.72
CA LEU A 126 -13.95 3.01 -2.96
C LEU A 126 -14.13 4.27 -3.80
N SER A 127 -13.53 4.35 -4.98
CA SER A 127 -13.63 5.52 -5.87
C SER A 127 -15.03 5.66 -6.49
N ASN A 128 -15.41 6.90 -6.76
CA ASN A 128 -16.57 7.23 -7.62
C ASN A 128 -16.18 7.33 -9.10
N ASP A 129 -14.88 7.38 -9.39
CA ASP A 129 -14.28 7.43 -10.72
C ASP A 129 -13.14 6.39 -10.73
N PRO A 130 -13.47 5.08 -10.88
CA PRO A 130 -12.50 4.00 -10.81
C PRO A 130 -11.68 3.91 -12.10
N ALA A 131 -10.44 3.44 -12.01
CA ALA A 131 -9.63 3.14 -13.18
C ALA A 131 -10.11 1.86 -13.89
N SER A 132 -10.67 0.90 -13.14
CA SER A 132 -11.27 -0.33 -13.66
C SER A 132 -12.71 -0.53 -13.18
N ASP A 133 -13.66 -0.40 -14.11
CA ASP A 133 -15.07 -0.77 -13.88
C ASP A 133 -15.21 -2.23 -13.45
N ARG A 134 -14.34 -3.10 -13.97
CA ARG A 134 -14.30 -4.53 -13.63
C ARG A 134 -14.06 -4.73 -12.14
N ILE A 135 -13.08 -4.03 -11.56
CA ILE A 135 -12.79 -4.07 -10.13
C ILE A 135 -13.97 -3.46 -9.35
N LYS A 136 -14.45 -2.27 -9.76
CA LYS A 136 -15.55 -1.56 -9.10
C LYS A 136 -16.81 -2.41 -8.98
N GLU A 137 -17.25 -3.02 -10.06
CA GLU A 137 -18.54 -3.71 -10.14
C GLU A 137 -18.54 -5.11 -9.55
N THR A 138 -17.39 -5.79 -9.55
CA THR A 138 -17.28 -7.16 -9.05
C THR A 138 -17.25 -7.16 -7.51
N PRO A 139 -18.06 -8.00 -6.82
CA PRO A 139 -17.89 -8.23 -5.39
C PRO A 139 -16.54 -8.90 -5.10
N LEU A 140 -15.76 -8.36 -4.18
CA LEU A 140 -14.40 -8.84 -3.88
C LEU A 140 -14.23 -9.16 -2.40
N LEU A 141 -13.47 -10.21 -2.12
CA LEU A 141 -12.88 -10.48 -0.82
C LEU A 141 -11.35 -10.39 -0.98
N VAL A 142 -10.74 -9.36 -0.41
CA VAL A 142 -9.29 -9.18 -0.44
C VAL A 142 -8.69 -9.89 0.77
N GLY A 143 -8.02 -11.01 0.52
CA GLY A 143 -7.25 -11.74 1.51
C GLY A 143 -5.84 -11.16 1.64
N MET A 144 -5.39 -10.93 2.87
CA MET A 144 -4.02 -10.51 3.15
C MET A 144 -3.42 -11.39 4.23
N ASP A 145 -2.46 -12.20 3.81
CA ASP A 145 -1.64 -13.02 4.71
C ASP A 145 -0.62 -12.14 5.44
N GLU A 146 -0.21 -12.54 6.64
CA GLU A 146 0.73 -11.79 7.49
C GLU A 146 0.34 -10.30 7.64
N ALA A 147 -0.93 -10.01 7.88
CA ALA A 147 -1.47 -8.65 7.81
C ALA A 147 -0.79 -7.63 8.74
N HIS A 148 -0.19 -8.07 9.86
CA HIS A 148 0.60 -7.22 10.75
C HIS A 148 1.83 -6.61 10.04
N ASN A 149 2.44 -7.30 9.08
CA ASN A 149 3.57 -6.76 8.31
C ASN A 149 3.19 -5.56 7.43
N PHE A 150 1.89 -5.36 7.17
CA PHE A 150 1.39 -4.35 6.23
C PHE A 150 0.50 -3.31 6.91
N LEU A 151 -0.20 -3.69 7.99
CA LEU A 151 -1.19 -2.88 8.68
C LEU A 151 -0.80 -2.60 10.14
N ALA A 152 0.48 -2.59 10.46
CA ALA A 152 0.93 -2.21 11.80
C ALA A 152 0.62 -0.76 12.14
N ASP A 153 0.47 -0.48 13.45
CA ASP A 153 0.36 0.89 13.94
C ASP A 153 1.56 1.72 13.47
N ALA A 154 1.24 2.92 12.98
CA ALA A 154 2.09 3.61 12.03
C ALA A 154 2.75 4.87 12.61
N ASP A 155 4.08 4.82 12.74
CA ASP A 155 4.91 5.96 13.19
C ASP A 155 5.30 6.91 12.06
N ASN A 156 4.87 6.65 10.82
CA ASN A 156 5.18 7.48 9.68
C ASN A 156 3.97 7.75 8.79
N VAL A 157 4.02 8.87 8.06
CA VAL A 157 2.92 9.38 7.22
C VAL A 157 2.46 8.36 6.17
N GLN A 158 3.36 7.50 5.67
CA GLN A 158 3.03 6.52 4.63
C GLN A 158 2.22 5.37 5.22
N ALA A 159 2.72 4.76 6.29
CA ALA A 159 2.04 3.71 7.01
C ALA A 159 0.68 4.21 7.55
N GLN A 160 0.60 5.47 8.01
CA GLN A 160 -0.68 6.06 8.42
C GLN A 160 -1.68 6.14 7.26
N LYS A 161 -1.24 6.48 6.05
CA LYS A 161 -2.10 6.46 4.86
C LYS A 161 -2.55 5.06 4.47
N VAL A 162 -1.69 4.06 4.63
CA VAL A 162 -2.05 2.65 4.41
C VAL A 162 -3.13 2.24 5.42
N VAL A 163 -2.87 2.42 6.70
CA VAL A 163 -3.82 2.11 7.78
C VAL A 163 -5.14 2.86 7.57
N GLN A 164 -5.09 4.15 7.23
CA GLN A 164 -6.29 4.94 6.91
C GLN A 164 -7.07 4.34 5.74
N LYS A 165 -6.39 4.03 4.64
CA LYS A 165 -7.02 3.43 3.45
C LYS A 165 -7.72 2.11 3.79
N PHE A 166 -7.05 1.22 4.52
CA PHE A 166 -7.64 -0.06 4.92
C PHE A 166 -8.73 0.11 5.98
N THR A 167 -8.65 1.15 6.82
CA THR A 167 -9.73 1.53 7.74
C THR A 167 -10.96 1.98 6.96
N GLU A 168 -10.79 2.80 5.92
CA GLU A 168 -11.88 3.21 5.03
C GLU A 168 -12.47 2.03 4.28
N ALA A 169 -11.62 1.12 3.77
CA ALA A 169 -12.05 -0.13 3.15
C ALA A 169 -12.87 -0.99 4.11
N ALA A 170 -12.46 -1.10 5.38
CA ALA A 170 -13.20 -1.87 6.36
C ALA A 170 -14.54 -1.20 6.74
N LYS A 171 -14.58 0.13 6.85
CA LYS A 171 -15.79 0.91 7.17
C LYS A 171 -16.81 0.93 6.03
N GLN A 172 -16.35 1.17 4.80
CA GLN A 172 -17.19 1.41 3.64
C GLN A 172 -17.34 0.19 2.74
N GLY A 173 -16.49 -0.82 2.90
CA GLY A 173 -16.41 -1.98 2.01
C GLY A 173 -17.74 -2.71 1.85
N ARG A 174 -18.55 -2.81 2.91
CA ARG A 174 -19.89 -3.42 2.82
C ARG A 174 -20.78 -2.74 1.77
N LYS A 175 -20.76 -1.40 1.71
CA LYS A 175 -21.52 -0.63 0.71
C LYS A 175 -20.99 -0.89 -0.70
N GLU A 176 -19.67 -0.98 -0.83
CA GLU A 176 -18.99 -1.15 -2.11
C GLU A 176 -18.84 -2.64 -2.53
N ARG A 177 -19.40 -3.60 -1.76
CA ARG A 177 -19.23 -5.05 -1.99
C ARG A 177 -17.76 -5.48 -1.96
N LEU A 178 -16.99 -4.90 -1.05
CA LEU A 178 -15.62 -5.25 -0.70
C LEU A 178 -15.57 -5.81 0.73
N GLY A 179 -15.10 -7.04 0.86
CA GLY A 179 -14.71 -7.64 2.14
C GLY A 179 -13.19 -7.66 2.29
N LEU A 180 -12.73 -7.55 3.54
CA LEU A 180 -11.33 -7.79 3.90
C LEU A 180 -11.23 -9.10 4.69
N PHE A 181 -10.25 -9.93 4.35
CA PHE A 181 -9.92 -11.15 5.08
C PHE A 181 -8.46 -11.10 5.51
N LEU A 182 -8.24 -10.69 6.76
CA LEU A 182 -6.90 -10.48 7.32
C LEU A 182 -6.49 -11.75 8.06
N ILE A 183 -5.31 -12.28 7.71
CA ILE A 183 -4.72 -13.45 8.33
C ILE A 183 -3.42 -13.00 8.99
N THR A 184 -3.23 -13.32 10.27
CA THR A 184 -2.06 -12.90 11.05
C THR A 184 -1.89 -13.80 12.25
N GLN A 185 -0.64 -14.03 12.64
CA GLN A 185 -0.24 -14.65 13.90
C GLN A 185 -0.12 -13.64 15.05
N ASP A 186 0.11 -12.36 14.71
CA ASP A 186 0.28 -11.24 15.64
C ASP A 186 -0.90 -10.26 15.50
N PRO A 187 -2.11 -10.59 15.98
CA PRO A 187 -3.28 -9.72 15.89
C PRO A 187 -3.14 -8.41 16.67
N GLN A 188 -2.36 -8.40 17.75
CA GLN A 188 -2.05 -7.23 18.56
C GLN A 188 -1.28 -6.16 17.78
N ASP A 189 -0.53 -6.59 16.77
CA ASP A 189 0.30 -5.71 15.94
C ASP A 189 -0.49 -5.14 14.75
N VAL A 190 -1.76 -5.50 14.56
CA VAL A 190 -2.62 -4.89 13.53
C VAL A 190 -3.25 -3.62 14.08
N ALA A 191 -3.17 -2.53 13.30
CA ALA A 191 -3.69 -1.22 13.68
C ALA A 191 -5.13 -1.30 14.21
N GLU A 192 -5.34 -0.74 15.40
CA GLU A 192 -6.58 -0.88 16.16
C GLU A 192 -7.79 -0.36 15.37
N SER A 193 -7.57 0.69 14.57
CA SER A 193 -8.56 1.31 13.71
C SER A 193 -9.11 0.37 12.62
N VAL A 194 -8.28 -0.53 12.09
CA VAL A 194 -8.69 -1.58 11.15
C VAL A 194 -9.30 -2.74 11.92
N PHE A 195 -8.63 -3.20 12.99
CA PHE A 195 -9.03 -4.37 13.76
C PHE A 195 -10.45 -4.23 14.34
N LYS A 196 -10.81 -3.04 14.84
CA LYS A 196 -12.17 -2.74 15.35
C LYS A 196 -13.29 -2.85 14.31
N GLN A 197 -12.97 -2.81 13.02
CA GLN A 197 -13.96 -2.94 11.94
C GLN A 197 -14.17 -4.40 11.50
N VAL A 198 -13.31 -5.32 11.94
CA VAL A 198 -13.41 -6.75 11.61
C VAL A 198 -14.46 -7.42 12.50
N ASN A 199 -15.61 -7.75 11.91
CA ASN A 199 -16.74 -8.32 12.64
C ASN A 199 -16.65 -9.85 12.85
N THR A 200 -15.95 -10.55 11.96
CA THR A 200 -15.84 -12.02 12.00
C THR A 200 -14.41 -12.40 12.27
N LYS A 201 -14.18 -13.17 13.34
CA LYS A 201 -12.86 -13.67 13.73
C LYS A 201 -12.88 -15.19 13.71
N ILE A 202 -11.92 -15.78 12.99
CA ILE A 202 -11.63 -17.21 13.06
C ILE A 202 -10.32 -17.32 13.81
N VAL A 203 -10.40 -17.73 15.08
CA VAL A 203 -9.22 -17.86 15.94
C VAL A 203 -8.84 -19.33 15.99
N LEU A 204 -7.64 -19.62 15.49
CA LEU A 204 -6.98 -20.91 15.63
C LEU A 204 -6.06 -20.86 16.86
N ASN A 205 -5.30 -21.92 17.11
CA ASN A 205 -4.42 -21.98 18.27
C ASN A 205 -3.44 -20.77 18.26
N LEU A 206 -3.47 -19.97 19.33
CA LEU A 206 -2.58 -18.84 19.56
C LEU A 206 -1.64 -19.21 20.72
N GLY A 207 -0.34 -19.11 20.49
CA GLY A 207 0.67 -19.48 21.49
C GLY A 207 1.03 -18.38 22.48
N ASP A 208 0.63 -17.14 22.20
CA ASP A 208 1.06 -15.94 22.91
C ASP A 208 -0.10 -15.28 23.68
N GLU A 209 0.15 -14.85 24.92
CA GLU A 209 -0.87 -14.23 25.79
C GLU A 209 -1.36 -12.89 25.24
N ASP A 210 -0.44 -12.10 24.64
CA ASP A 210 -0.79 -10.81 24.04
C ASP A 210 -1.72 -11.02 22.84
N ALA A 211 -1.40 -12.00 21.98
CA ALA A 211 -2.27 -12.40 20.87
C ALA A 211 -3.66 -12.84 21.37
N ILE A 212 -3.73 -13.72 22.39
CA ILE A 212 -5.00 -14.20 22.96
C ILE A 212 -5.83 -13.05 23.55
N SER A 213 -5.19 -12.12 24.24
CA SER A 213 -5.86 -10.97 24.85
C SER A 213 -6.45 -10.02 23.81
N SER A 214 -5.73 -9.77 22.72
CA SER A 214 -6.12 -8.81 21.68
C SER A 214 -7.38 -9.25 20.90
N VAL A 215 -7.58 -10.55 20.71
CA VAL A 215 -8.77 -11.07 20.01
C VAL A 215 -10.02 -11.17 20.90
N ASN A 216 -9.87 -10.94 22.22
CA ASN A 216 -10.94 -10.97 23.23
C ASN A 216 -11.75 -12.29 23.20
N ILE A 217 -11.02 -13.41 23.22
CA ILE A 217 -11.63 -14.75 23.24
C ILE A 217 -12.29 -14.97 24.61
N PRO A 218 -13.50 -15.56 24.66
CA PRO A 218 -14.08 -16.06 25.91
C PRO A 218 -13.07 -16.91 26.71
N THR A 219 -12.95 -16.64 28.01
CA THR A 219 -11.95 -17.28 28.90
C THR A 219 -12.03 -18.80 28.94
N ASN A 220 -13.19 -19.40 28.60
CA ASN A 220 -13.36 -20.85 28.50
C ASN A 220 -12.73 -21.49 27.25
N LEU A 221 -12.26 -20.69 26.30
CA LEU A 221 -11.59 -21.11 25.06
C LEU A 221 -10.09 -20.73 25.03
N ALA A 222 -9.63 -19.87 25.95
CA ALA A 222 -8.21 -19.54 26.10
C ALA A 222 -7.47 -20.69 26.81
N GLY A 223 -6.47 -21.30 26.15
CA GLY A 223 -5.59 -22.31 26.78
C GLY A 223 -6.00 -23.78 26.64
N LYS A 224 -6.61 -24.18 25.51
CA LYS A 224 -6.76 -25.60 25.13
C LYS A 224 -5.81 -26.00 24.03
#